data_AF-A0A4U2Y2L9-F1
#
_entry.id   AF-A0A4U2Y2L9-F1
#
_cell.length_a   1.000
_cell.length_b   1.000
_cell.length_c   1.000
_cell.angle_alpha   90.00
_cell.angle_beta   90.00
_cell.angle_gamma   90.00
#
_symmetry.space_group_name_H-M   'P 1'
#
loop_
_entity.id
_entity.type
_entity.pdbx_description
1 polymer ?
#
loop_
_entity_poly.entity_id
_entity_poly.type
_entity_poly.pdbx_seq_one_letter_code
_entity_poly.pdbx_strand_id
1 'polypeptide(L)'
;MFNDEINGEFMEFKDANEGDFTWWSYVNMKSDIKTALGFAKFFYPDVIEVEGCFLLKDKFSEKYFDMWKKECQQNKVNIEKMMNLYQVKDFFHINIDEDENLEEQIQALGEVLQIFWSLSFKNRFPNREIVVSVFEEADGELFITVYEK
;
A
#
# COMPACT_ATOMS: atom_id res chain seq x y z
N MET A 1 -0.27 -14.59 3.71
CA MET A 1 -0.56 -13.19 3.37
C MET A 1 -1.54 -12.64 4.39
N PHE A 2 -2.65 -13.34 4.68
CA PHE A 2 -3.51 -13.16 5.87
C PHE A 2 -4.46 -14.38 5.98
N ASN A 3 -5.23 -14.48 7.08
CA ASN A 3 -6.26 -15.52 7.26
C ASN A 3 -7.57 -15.10 6.55
N ASP A 4 -8.33 -16.05 6.02
CA ASP A 4 -9.63 -15.81 5.37
C ASP A 4 -10.62 -15.08 6.31
N GLU A 5 -10.57 -15.38 7.61
CA GLU A 5 -11.43 -14.80 8.66
C GLU A 5 -11.33 -13.28 8.78
N ILE A 6 -10.26 -12.68 8.26
CA ILE A 6 -10.06 -11.22 8.28
C ILE A 6 -11.13 -10.46 7.49
N ASN A 7 -11.80 -11.13 6.56
CA ASN A 7 -12.91 -10.60 5.78
C ASN A 7 -14.18 -11.37 6.16
N GLY A 8 -14.93 -10.84 7.13
CA GLY A 8 -16.15 -11.45 7.64
C GLY A 8 -17.19 -11.67 6.54
N GLU A 9 -17.37 -10.69 5.65
CA GLU A 9 -18.28 -10.80 4.51
C GLU A 9 -17.91 -11.97 3.58
N PHE A 10 -16.63 -12.14 3.27
CA PHE A 10 -16.17 -13.29 2.50
C PHE A 10 -16.54 -14.62 3.17
N MET A 11 -16.35 -14.71 4.49
CA MET A 11 -16.71 -15.90 5.26
C MET A 11 -18.22 -16.17 5.24
N GLU A 12 -19.06 -15.14 5.39
CA GLU A 12 -20.51 -15.28 5.30
C GLU A 12 -20.95 -15.83 3.94
N PHE A 13 -20.40 -15.32 2.84
CA PHE A 13 -20.69 -15.84 1.51
C PHE A 13 -20.17 -17.27 1.31
N LYS A 14 -19.01 -17.60 1.88
CA LYS A 14 -18.44 -18.96 1.84
C LYS A 14 -19.32 -19.96 2.55
N ASP A 15 -19.78 -19.65 3.75
CA ASP A 15 -20.63 -20.52 4.55
C ASP A 15 -22.03 -20.66 3.93
N ALA A 16 -22.60 -19.57 3.42
CA ALA A 16 -23.92 -19.59 2.77
C ALA A 16 -23.97 -20.39 1.45
N ASN A 17 -22.81 -20.66 0.84
CA ASN A 17 -22.69 -21.42 -0.41
C ASN A 17 -21.97 -22.76 -0.19
N GLU A 18 -22.11 -23.37 0.99
CA GLU A 18 -21.57 -24.70 1.31
C GLU A 18 -20.06 -24.85 1.07
N GLY A 19 -19.30 -23.74 1.10
CA GLY A 19 -17.85 -23.72 0.86
C GLY A 19 -17.42 -23.58 -0.61
N ASP A 20 -18.34 -23.56 -1.58
CA ASP A 20 -18.02 -23.41 -3.01
C ASP A 20 -17.70 -21.96 -3.42
N PHE A 21 -17.92 -20.98 -2.53
CA PHE A 21 -17.55 -19.59 -2.76
C PHE A 21 -16.06 -19.37 -2.54
N THR A 22 -15.38 -18.84 -3.55
CA THR A 22 -13.93 -18.62 -3.54
C THR A 22 -13.59 -17.13 -3.53
N TRP A 23 -12.33 -16.78 -3.27
CA TRP A 23 -11.85 -15.41 -3.45
C TRP A 23 -12.06 -14.88 -4.87
N TRP A 24 -12.07 -15.74 -5.90
CA TRP A 24 -12.40 -15.33 -7.27
C TRP A 24 -13.89 -15.00 -7.42
N SER A 25 -14.77 -15.74 -6.73
CA SER A 25 -16.20 -15.42 -6.63
C SER A 25 -16.40 -14.07 -5.96
N TYR A 26 -15.69 -13.80 -4.86
CA TYR A 26 -15.73 -12.53 -4.15
C TYR A 26 -15.26 -11.35 -5.02
N VAL A 27 -14.12 -11.51 -5.71
CA VAL A 27 -13.61 -10.48 -6.65
C VAL A 27 -14.62 -10.21 -7.76
N ASN A 28 -15.20 -11.25 -8.37
CA ASN A 28 -16.19 -11.08 -9.42
C ASN A 28 -17.49 -10.42 -8.93
N MET A 29 -17.86 -10.64 -7.67
CA MET A 29 -19.04 -10.03 -7.05
C MET A 29 -18.80 -8.56 -6.67
N LYS A 30 -17.61 -8.23 -6.15
CA LYS A 30 -17.31 -6.92 -5.55
C LYS A 30 -16.60 -5.94 -6.46
N SER A 31 -16.08 -6.38 -7.59
CA SER A 31 -15.23 -5.54 -8.44
C SER A 31 -15.51 -5.76 -9.92
N ASP A 32 -15.36 -4.68 -10.70
CA ASP A 32 -15.33 -4.75 -12.15
C ASP A 32 -13.87 -4.77 -12.65
N ILE A 33 -13.71 -4.89 -13.98
CA ILE A 33 -12.39 -4.94 -14.60
C ILE A 33 -11.60 -3.62 -14.42
N LYS A 34 -12.29 -2.48 -14.25
CA LYS A 34 -11.64 -1.18 -14.06
C LYS A 34 -11.06 -1.08 -12.66
N THR A 35 -11.81 -1.52 -11.66
CA THR A 35 -11.35 -1.65 -10.27
C THR A 35 -10.17 -2.61 -10.19
N ALA A 36 -10.21 -3.75 -10.89
CA ALA A 36 -9.10 -4.69 -10.96
C ALA A 36 -7.81 -4.04 -11.54
N LEU A 37 -7.93 -3.20 -12.58
CA LEU A 37 -6.80 -2.44 -13.13
C LEU A 37 -6.29 -1.37 -12.15
N GLY A 38 -7.18 -0.76 -11.36
CA GLY A 38 -6.81 0.14 -10.26
C GLY A 38 -5.96 -0.59 -9.21
N PHE A 39 -6.42 -1.77 -8.75
CA PHE A 39 -5.66 -2.61 -7.83
C PHE A 39 -4.33 -3.08 -8.41
N ALA A 40 -4.26 -3.35 -9.72
CA ALA A 40 -3.00 -3.69 -10.37
C ALA A 40 -1.97 -2.55 -10.25
N LYS A 41 -2.39 -1.28 -10.39
CA LYS A 41 -1.52 -0.11 -10.14
C LYS A 41 -1.23 0.10 -8.66
N PHE A 42 -2.17 -0.21 -7.78
CA PHE A 42 -2.00 -0.11 -6.34
C PHE A 42 -0.92 -1.09 -5.81
N PHE A 43 -0.94 -2.35 -6.26
CA PHE A 43 0.09 -3.34 -5.89
C PHE A 43 1.38 -3.21 -6.70
N TYR A 44 1.37 -2.44 -7.80
CA TYR A 44 2.52 -2.21 -8.67
C TYR A 44 2.66 -0.71 -8.99
N PRO A 45 3.05 0.12 -8.01
CA PRO A 45 2.99 1.57 -8.15
C PRO A 45 4.00 2.11 -9.16
N ASP A 46 3.59 3.12 -9.93
CA ASP A 46 4.50 3.85 -10.80
C ASP A 46 5.43 4.75 -9.97
N VAL A 47 6.65 4.93 -10.47
CA VAL A 47 7.70 5.72 -9.83
C VAL A 47 8.19 6.77 -10.81
N ILE A 48 8.52 7.94 -10.29
CA ILE A 48 9.25 8.98 -11.01
C ILE A 48 10.56 9.29 -10.30
N GLU A 49 11.54 9.75 -11.07
CA GLU A 49 12.83 10.19 -10.54
C GLU A 49 12.94 11.71 -10.64
N VAL A 50 13.07 12.38 -9.50
CA VAL A 50 13.20 13.84 -9.42
C VAL A 50 14.46 14.17 -8.66
N GLU A 51 15.42 14.78 -9.35
CA GLU A 51 16.76 15.08 -8.80
C GLU A 51 17.43 13.86 -8.15
N GLY A 52 17.27 12.68 -8.76
CA GLY A 52 17.82 11.42 -8.26
C GLY A 52 17.04 10.77 -7.11
N CYS A 53 15.95 11.37 -6.64
CA CYS A 53 15.05 10.78 -5.64
C CYS A 53 14.05 9.82 -6.28
N PHE A 54 13.85 8.65 -5.68
CA PHE A 54 12.90 7.60 -6.04
C PHE A 54 11.52 7.89 -5.41
N LEU A 55 10.58 8.41 -6.17
CA LEU A 55 9.31 8.93 -5.64
C LEU A 55 8.09 8.23 -6.26
N LEU A 56 7.11 7.87 -5.42
CA LEU A 56 5.83 7.31 -5.85
C LEU A 56 5.07 8.35 -6.66
N LYS A 57 4.73 8.00 -7.92
CA LYS A 57 4.17 8.95 -8.90
C LYS A 57 2.88 9.61 -8.40
N ASP A 58 1.95 8.82 -7.88
CA ASP A 58 0.62 9.30 -7.46
C ASP A 58 0.67 10.08 -6.13
N LYS A 59 1.79 10.02 -5.41
CA LYS A 59 2.04 10.75 -4.16
C LYS A 59 2.85 12.03 -4.38
N PHE A 60 3.50 12.17 -5.53
CA PHE A 60 4.41 13.28 -5.77
C PHE A 60 3.69 14.63 -5.82
N SER A 61 4.32 15.61 -5.20
CA SER A 61 3.90 17.02 -5.24
C SER A 61 5.15 17.89 -5.18
N GLU A 62 5.36 18.71 -6.20
CA GLU A 62 6.51 19.61 -6.30
C GLU A 62 6.62 20.54 -5.09
N LYS A 63 5.47 21.07 -4.63
CA LYS A 63 5.40 21.89 -3.41
C LYS A 63 5.96 21.16 -2.18
N TYR A 64 5.59 19.90 -1.98
CA TYR A 64 6.07 19.13 -0.83
C TYR A 64 7.50 18.66 -1.02
N PHE A 65 7.92 18.40 -2.25
CA PHE A 65 9.31 18.06 -2.56
C PHE A 65 10.25 19.20 -2.18
N ASP A 66 9.95 20.43 -2.57
CA ASP A 66 10.76 21.61 -2.22
C ASP A 66 10.81 21.87 -0.71
N MET A 67 9.69 21.62 -0.02
CA MET A 67 9.62 21.72 1.44
C MET A 67 10.53 20.68 2.10
N TRP A 68 10.33 19.39 1.79
CA TRP A 68 11.11 18.31 2.39
C TRP A 68 12.59 18.36 2.01
N LYS A 69 12.93 18.84 0.82
CA LYS A 69 14.32 19.07 0.43
C LYS A 69 15.04 20.05 1.36
N LYS A 70 14.36 21.08 1.84
CA LYS A 70 14.88 22.04 2.82
C LYS A 70 14.96 21.42 4.22
N GLU A 71 13.86 20.84 4.70
CA GLU A 71 13.77 20.26 6.04
C GLU A 71 14.75 19.09 6.24
N CYS A 72 14.93 18.25 5.23
CA CYS A 72 15.85 17.11 5.27
C CYS A 72 17.30 17.48 4.92
N GLN A 73 17.63 18.77 4.77
CA GLN A 73 19.00 19.24 4.44
C GLN A 73 19.59 18.54 3.20
N GLN A 74 18.77 18.35 2.17
CA GLN A 74 19.12 17.61 0.94
C GLN A 74 19.51 16.13 1.14
N ASN A 75 19.23 15.53 2.31
CA ASN A 75 19.42 14.10 2.50
C ASN A 75 18.37 13.32 1.69
N LYS A 76 18.80 12.71 0.58
CA LYS A 76 17.96 11.94 -0.34
C LYS A 76 17.07 10.90 0.36
N VAL A 77 17.66 10.07 1.23
CA VAL A 77 16.92 9.00 1.93
C VAL A 77 15.79 9.56 2.77
N ASN A 78 16.04 10.65 3.50
CA ASN A 78 15.02 11.30 4.32
C ASN A 78 13.94 11.97 3.45
N ILE A 79 14.31 12.59 2.33
CA ILE A 79 13.35 13.18 1.38
C ILE A 79 12.42 12.10 0.84
N GLU A 80 12.96 10.98 0.36
CA GLU A 80 12.16 9.87 -0.17
C GLU A 80 11.24 9.29 0.89
N LYS A 81 11.76 9.06 2.11
CA LYS A 81 10.94 8.59 3.24
C LYS A 81 9.74 9.50 3.47
N MET A 82 9.93 10.82 3.53
CA MET A 82 8.84 11.75 3.80
C MET A 82 7.89 11.93 2.62
N MET A 83 8.40 11.97 1.39
CA MET A 83 7.57 12.11 0.20
C MET A 83 6.68 10.88 -0.01
N ASN A 84 7.25 9.69 0.18
CA ASN A 84 6.56 8.41 -0.03
C ASN A 84 5.78 7.94 1.19
N LEU A 85 5.93 8.58 2.36
CA LEU A 85 5.20 8.22 3.59
C LEU A 85 3.69 8.35 3.36
N TYR A 86 2.97 7.28 3.66
CA TYR A 86 1.52 7.26 3.61
C TYR A 86 0.94 6.39 4.71
N GLN A 87 -0.17 6.82 5.28
CA GLN A 87 -0.87 6.02 6.27
C GLN A 87 -1.69 4.95 5.56
N VAL A 88 -1.61 3.70 6.01
CA VAL A 88 -2.21 2.57 5.29
C VAL A 88 -3.75 2.70 5.23
N LYS A 89 -4.37 3.17 6.31
CA LYS A 89 -5.83 3.38 6.37
C LYS A 89 -6.34 4.40 5.33
N ASP A 90 -5.50 5.38 4.97
CA ASP A 90 -5.89 6.47 4.07
C ASP A 90 -6.09 6.00 2.63
N PHE A 91 -5.61 4.81 2.25
CA PHE A 91 -5.90 4.24 0.92
C PHE A 91 -7.40 3.96 0.71
N PHE A 92 -8.17 3.77 1.78
CA PHE A 92 -9.59 3.39 1.71
C PHE A 92 -10.53 4.26 2.54
N HIS A 93 -10.10 5.46 2.98
CA HIS A 93 -10.85 6.36 3.88
C HIS A 93 -12.27 6.78 3.42
N ILE A 94 -12.60 6.64 2.13
CA ILE A 94 -13.92 7.02 1.58
C ILE A 94 -14.96 5.91 1.81
N ASN A 95 -14.53 4.65 1.81
CA ASN A 95 -15.41 3.48 1.82
C ASN A 95 -15.16 2.60 3.05
N ILE A 96 -14.78 3.21 4.18
CA ILE A 96 -14.61 2.47 5.44
C ILE A 96 -16.00 2.10 5.95
N ASP A 97 -16.24 0.80 6.06
CA ASP A 97 -17.21 0.26 7.00
C ASP A 97 -16.45 0.01 8.31
N GLU A 98 -16.92 0.60 9.41
CA GLU A 98 -16.28 0.44 10.72
C GLU A 98 -16.63 -0.96 11.27
N ASP A 99 -16.01 -1.98 10.67
CA ASP A 99 -16.10 -3.38 11.09
C ASP A 99 -15.19 -3.64 12.32
N GLU A 100 -15.53 -4.65 13.12
CA GLU A 100 -14.81 -5.02 14.36
C GLU A 100 -13.33 -5.38 14.09
N ASN A 101 -12.99 -5.76 12.85
CA ASN A 101 -11.66 -6.23 12.45
C ASN A 101 -10.84 -5.18 11.66
N LEU A 102 -11.24 -3.91 11.64
CA LEU A 102 -10.62 -2.89 10.79
C LEU A 102 -9.11 -2.72 11.02
N GLU A 103 -8.66 -2.73 12.28
CA GLU A 103 -7.23 -2.61 12.61
C GLU A 103 -6.40 -3.80 12.07
N GLU A 104 -6.91 -5.02 12.23
CA GLU A 104 -6.27 -6.23 11.68
C GLU A 104 -6.24 -6.19 10.14
N GLN A 105 -7.32 -5.74 9.51
CA GLN A 105 -7.39 -5.56 8.06
C GLN A 105 -6.36 -4.54 7.55
N ILE A 106 -6.19 -3.42 8.26
CA ILE A 106 -5.17 -2.41 7.95
C ILE A 106 -3.77 -3.00 8.08
N GLN A 107 -3.51 -3.77 9.14
CA GLN A 107 -2.22 -4.44 9.34
C GLN A 107 -1.92 -5.43 8.20
N ALA A 108 -2.86 -6.31 7.89
CA ALA A 108 -2.73 -7.24 6.78
C ALA A 108 -2.51 -6.53 5.44
N LEU A 109 -3.23 -5.42 5.19
CA LEU A 109 -3.04 -4.62 3.98
C LEU A 109 -1.61 -4.04 3.90
N GLY A 110 -1.08 -3.52 5.02
CA GLY A 110 0.29 -3.04 5.10
C GLY A 110 1.30 -4.12 4.72
N GLU A 111 1.19 -5.31 5.31
CA GLU A 111 2.06 -6.45 5.02
C GLU A 111 1.98 -6.91 3.56
N VAL A 112 0.75 -6.97 3.01
CA VAL A 112 0.49 -7.27 1.60
C VAL A 112 1.20 -6.27 0.69
N LEU A 113 1.04 -4.97 0.96
CA LEU A 113 1.67 -3.90 0.19
C LEU A 113 3.18 -3.99 0.27
N GLN A 114 3.74 -4.22 1.46
CA GLN A 114 5.19 -4.38 1.63
C GLN A 114 5.73 -5.48 0.72
N ILE A 115 5.06 -6.64 0.68
CA ILE A 115 5.45 -7.76 -0.18
C ILE A 115 5.38 -7.38 -1.66
N PHE A 116 4.22 -6.90 -2.13
CA PHE A 116 4.02 -6.66 -3.56
C PHE A 116 4.87 -5.51 -4.10
N TRP A 117 5.00 -4.43 -3.33
CA TRP A 117 5.87 -3.31 -3.72
C TRP A 117 7.34 -3.75 -3.73
N SER A 118 7.80 -4.50 -2.74
CA SER A 118 9.17 -5.02 -2.71
C SER A 118 9.46 -5.92 -3.92
N LEU A 119 8.54 -6.83 -4.26
CA LEU A 119 8.67 -7.68 -5.45
C LEU A 119 8.66 -6.86 -6.74
N SER A 120 7.75 -5.89 -6.84
CA SER A 120 7.63 -4.99 -7.99
C SER A 120 8.91 -4.20 -8.22
N PHE A 121 9.49 -3.60 -7.18
CA PHE A 121 10.71 -2.80 -7.29
C PHE A 121 11.93 -3.68 -7.55
N LYS A 122 12.05 -4.84 -6.88
CA LYS A 122 13.13 -5.79 -7.17
C LYS A 122 13.12 -6.27 -8.62
N ASN A 123 11.94 -6.48 -9.20
CA ASN A 123 11.78 -6.87 -10.59
C ASN A 123 12.14 -5.74 -11.58
N ARG A 124 11.72 -4.50 -11.30
CA ARG A 124 11.95 -3.35 -12.20
C ARG A 124 13.32 -2.71 -12.06
N PHE A 125 13.88 -2.75 -10.86
CA PHE A 125 15.09 -2.05 -10.46
C PHE A 125 16.08 -3.00 -9.76
N PRO A 126 16.48 -4.12 -10.40
CA PRO A 126 17.23 -5.20 -9.74
C PRO A 126 18.61 -4.78 -9.21
N ASN A 127 19.16 -3.67 -9.70
CA ASN A 127 20.47 -3.15 -9.32
C ASN A 127 20.39 -1.98 -8.31
N ARG A 128 19.19 -1.66 -7.81
CA ARG A 128 18.96 -0.56 -6.85
C ARG A 128 18.52 -1.16 -5.52
N GLU A 129 19.04 -0.63 -4.41
CA GLU A 129 18.64 -1.07 -3.06
C GLU A 129 17.39 -0.31 -2.61
N ILE A 130 16.24 -0.68 -3.20
CA ILE A 130 14.94 -0.11 -2.85
C ILE A 130 14.37 -0.83 -1.63
N VAL A 131 14.01 -0.07 -0.61
CA VAL A 131 13.43 -0.56 0.65
C VAL A 131 11.99 -0.12 0.75
N VAL A 132 11.10 -1.08 1.00
CA VAL A 132 9.70 -0.82 1.38
C VAL A 132 9.57 -1.12 2.88
N SER A 133 9.19 -0.10 3.65
CA SER A 133 9.06 -0.20 5.10
C SER A 133 7.61 0.01 5.50
N VAL A 134 7.07 -0.93 6.27
CA VAL A 134 5.81 -0.78 6.98
C VAL A 134 6.12 -0.77 8.47
N PHE A 135 5.55 0.18 9.21
CA PHE A 135 5.82 0.37 10.63
C PHE A 135 4.66 1.08 11.30
N GLU A 136 4.50 0.82 12.59
CA GLU A 136 3.52 1.46 13.47
C GLU A 136 4.20 2.61 14.21
N GLU A 137 3.52 3.76 14.31
CA GLU A 137 3.94 4.88 15.14
C GLU A 137 3.39 4.76 16.57
N ALA A 138 3.86 5.62 17.47
CA ALA A 138 3.52 5.54 18.90
C ALA A 138 2.01 5.71 19.21
N ASP A 139 1.24 6.24 18.28
CA ASP A 139 -0.21 6.41 18.34
C ASP A 139 -1.00 5.21 17.78
N GLY A 140 -0.31 4.13 17.39
CA GLY A 140 -0.91 2.93 16.82
C GLY A 140 -1.20 3.04 15.31
N GLU A 141 -0.85 4.17 14.68
CA GLU A 141 -1.12 4.35 13.27
C GLU A 141 -0.09 3.63 12.39
N LEU A 142 -0.58 2.86 11.42
CA LEU A 142 0.27 2.09 10.51
C LEU A 142 0.63 2.91 9.26
N PHE A 143 1.92 3.01 8.98
CA PHE A 143 2.47 3.71 7.83
C PHE A 143 3.24 2.79 6.89
N ILE A 144 3.26 3.16 5.62
CA ILE A 144 4.15 2.60 4.60
C ILE A 144 5.02 3.71 4.00
N THR A 145 6.27 3.40 3.69
CA THR A 145 7.15 4.28 2.92
C THR A 145 8.13 3.49 2.05
N VAL A 146 8.69 4.17 1.05
CA VAL A 146 9.66 3.60 0.09
C VAL A 146 10.85 4.53 -0.02
N TYR A 147 12.07 3.99 -0.04
CA TYR A 147 13.30 4.77 -0.25
C TYR A 147 14.42 3.88 -0.80
N GLU A 148 15.42 4.50 -1.42
CA GLU A 148 16.66 3.90 -1.89
C GLU A 148 17.79 4.15 -0.87
N LYS A 149 18.55 3.10 -0.53
CA LYS A 149 19.72 3.21 0.36
C LYS A 149 21.00 3.62 -0.35
#